data_AF-A0A2X2VH89-F1
#
_entry.id   AF-A0A2X2VH89-F1
#
_cell.length_a   1.000
_cell.length_b   1.000
_cell.length_c   1.000
_cell.angle_alpha   90.00
_cell.angle_beta   90.00
_cell.angle_gamma   90.00
#
_symmetry.space_group_name_H-M   'P 1'
#
loop_
_entity.id
_entity.type
_entity.pdbx_description
1 polymer ?
#
loop_
_entity_poly.entity_id
_entity_poly.type
_entity_poly.pdbx_seq_one_letter_code
_entity_poly.pdbx_strand_id
1 'polypeptide(L)'
;MIKMRNSLNLIVLLFFFITVSCSEKPSTNKEENNSKNNALDRLHDKDVEFQKLELKCFGEEYNAKQCSNKKEKISISFSKESSSFSIKGVNFHDYNSTGLDDLGYQTFLYGDRNNRVIIIDSFLESGHLFYIYFYDKTGMKFLGKKEITIIDESIILDKIKVNQMKNELVIFIGSGIESLKFNIDKGIDLNTK
;
A
#
# COMPACT_ATOMS: atom_id res chain seq x y z
N MET A 1 46.55 -14.60 28.07
CA MET A 1 46.90 -14.49 29.50
C MET A 1 45.84 -13.63 30.18
N ILE A 2 45.20 -14.19 31.20
CA ILE A 2 43.93 -13.74 31.80
C ILE A 2 44.15 -12.53 32.73
N LYS A 3 43.26 -11.54 32.69
CA LYS A 3 42.75 -10.91 33.93
C LYS A 3 41.35 -10.36 33.74
N MET A 4 40.42 -10.98 34.47
CA MET A 4 39.02 -10.62 34.66
C MET A 4 38.89 -9.27 35.37
N ARG A 5 37.76 -8.58 35.16
CA ARG A 5 37.00 -8.01 36.28
C ARG A 5 35.51 -7.90 35.96
N ASN A 6 34.75 -8.75 36.65
CA ASN A 6 33.32 -8.66 36.88
C ASN A 6 32.96 -7.38 37.65
N SER A 7 31.83 -6.77 37.28
CA SER A 7 30.95 -6.03 38.18
C SER A 7 29.51 -6.33 37.73
N LEU A 8 29.01 -7.51 38.09
CA LEU A 8 28.01 -7.71 39.16
C LEU A 8 26.86 -6.70 39.15
N ASN A 9 25.72 -7.18 38.62
CA ASN A 9 24.36 -6.95 39.09
C ASN A 9 24.27 -6.42 40.53
N LEU A 10 23.63 -5.26 40.77
CA LEU A 10 22.81 -5.02 41.98
C LEU A 10 22.06 -3.66 41.93
N ILE A 11 20.98 -3.51 41.15
CA ILE A 11 19.85 -2.66 41.59
C ILE A 11 18.58 -3.49 41.39
N VAL A 12 18.45 -4.41 42.33
CA VAL A 12 17.24 -5.10 42.76
C VAL A 12 16.25 -4.06 43.27
N LEU A 13 14.98 -4.27 42.88
CA LEU A 13 13.74 -3.96 43.59
C LEU A 13 13.73 -2.75 44.53
N LEU A 14 12.83 -1.81 44.26
CA LEU A 14 11.71 -1.47 45.15
C LEU A 14 11.13 -0.13 44.71
N PHE A 15 10.03 -0.15 43.95
CA PHE A 15 8.89 0.75 44.18
C PHE A 15 7.63 0.09 43.58
N PHE A 16 7.38 -1.15 44.02
CA PHE A 16 6.01 -1.65 44.16
C PHE A 16 5.39 -0.87 45.34
N PHE A 17 4.83 0.30 45.07
CA PHE A 17 3.80 0.87 45.94
C PHE A 17 2.46 0.78 45.23
N ILE A 18 1.85 -0.36 45.52
CA ILE A 18 0.43 -0.64 45.48
C ILE A 18 -0.30 0.54 46.15
N THR A 19 -1.08 1.30 45.37
CA THR A 19 -2.25 1.99 45.91
C THR A 19 -3.49 1.30 45.39
N VAL A 20 -3.79 0.17 46.01
CA VAL A 20 -5.18 -0.30 46.14
C VAL A 20 -5.85 0.71 47.05
N SER A 21 -6.70 1.56 46.47
CA SER A 21 -7.76 2.20 47.23
C SER A 21 -9.08 1.81 46.58
N CYS A 22 -9.61 0.69 47.07
CA CYS A 22 -11.03 0.40 46.99
C CYS A 22 -11.75 1.45 47.85
N SER A 23 -12.62 2.24 47.25
CA SER A 23 -13.77 2.79 47.96
C SER A 23 -15.01 2.07 47.45
N GLU A 24 -15.60 1.24 48.30
CA GLU A 24 -16.95 0.72 48.10
C GLU A 24 -17.98 1.72 48.65
N LYS A 25 -19.14 1.69 48.01
CA LYS A 25 -20.18 2.72 47.91
C LYS A 25 -21.01 2.91 49.19
N PRO A 26 -21.94 3.90 49.19
CA PRO A 26 -23.32 3.45 49.07
C PRO A 26 -24.13 4.12 47.94
N SER A 27 -25.16 3.38 47.58
CA SER A 27 -26.09 3.44 46.46
C SER A 27 -26.96 4.69 46.36
N THR A 28 -27.23 5.11 45.11
CA THR A 28 -28.58 5.52 44.72
C THR A 28 -28.87 5.10 43.28
N ASN A 29 -30.00 4.44 43.11
CA ASN A 29 -30.54 3.86 41.87
C ASN A 29 -30.65 4.88 40.73
N LYS A 30 -30.26 4.48 39.51
CA LYS A 30 -31.04 4.67 38.28
C LYS A 30 -30.43 3.95 37.07
N GLU A 31 -31.23 3.04 36.55
CA GLU A 31 -31.37 2.61 35.15
C GLU A 31 -30.13 2.12 34.38
N GLU A 32 -30.06 0.78 34.33
CA GLU A 32 -29.64 -0.02 33.19
C GLU A 32 -29.87 0.67 31.84
N ASN A 33 -28.80 0.90 31.10
CA ASN A 33 -28.82 0.71 29.67
C ASN A 33 -27.48 0.18 29.19
N ASN A 34 -27.53 -1.04 28.65
CA ASN A 34 -26.43 -1.75 28.02
C ASN A 34 -25.78 -0.89 26.92
N SER A 35 -24.57 -0.42 27.19
CA SER A 35 -23.65 0.01 26.16
C SER A 35 -22.24 -0.40 26.57
N LYS A 36 -21.97 -1.70 26.55
CA LYS A 36 -20.63 -2.21 26.25
C LYS A 36 -20.33 -1.85 24.81
N ASN A 37 -20.04 -0.59 24.56
CA ASN A 37 -19.50 -0.14 23.29
C ASN A 37 -18.02 -0.50 23.30
N ASN A 38 -17.69 -1.45 22.42
CA ASN A 38 -16.38 -2.02 22.18
C ASN A 38 -15.34 -0.93 21.89
N ALA A 39 -14.68 -0.44 22.93
CA ALA A 39 -13.47 0.38 22.78
C ALA A 39 -12.28 -0.45 22.26
N LEU A 40 -12.39 -1.79 22.28
CA LEU A 40 -11.41 -2.71 21.71
C LEU A 40 -11.56 -2.95 20.19
N ASP A 41 -12.73 -2.70 19.60
CA ASP A 41 -12.96 -2.95 18.16
C ASP A 41 -12.37 -1.88 17.24
N ARG A 42 -11.91 -0.75 17.80
CA ARG A 42 -11.37 0.38 17.01
C ARG A 42 -9.85 0.36 16.85
N LEU A 43 -9.16 -0.67 17.34
CA LEU A 43 -7.70 -0.80 17.28
C LEU A 43 -7.18 -1.39 15.96
N HIS A 44 -8.06 -1.77 15.03
CA HIS A 44 -7.70 -2.46 13.78
C HIS A 44 -7.81 -1.62 12.50
N ASP A 45 -8.26 -0.38 12.57
CA ASP A 45 -8.37 0.52 11.40
C ASP A 45 -7.08 1.32 11.19
N LYS A 46 -5.93 0.64 11.09
CA LYS A 46 -4.66 1.33 10.83
C LYS A 46 -4.59 1.72 9.35
N ASP A 47 -4.51 3.03 9.11
CA ASP A 47 -4.07 3.57 7.83
C ASP A 47 -2.63 3.08 7.58
N VAL A 48 -2.40 2.45 6.43
CA VAL A 48 -1.10 1.92 6.03
C VAL A 48 -0.59 2.73 4.85
N GLU A 49 0.45 3.53 5.08
CA GLU A 49 1.16 4.23 4.02
C GLU A 49 2.18 3.30 3.35
N PHE A 50 2.07 3.16 2.03
CA PHE A 50 3.00 2.39 1.22
C PHE A 50 4.20 3.24 0.84
N GLN A 51 5.39 2.68 0.99
CA GLN A 51 6.63 3.36 0.63
C GLN A 51 6.97 3.10 -0.83
N LYS A 52 7.43 4.13 -1.54
CA LYS A 52 7.92 3.98 -2.91
C LYS A 52 9.14 3.07 -2.93
N LEU A 53 9.12 2.08 -3.80
CA LEU A 53 10.21 1.14 -4.01
C LEU A 53 10.83 1.43 -5.39
N GLU A 54 12.15 1.37 -5.46
CA GLU A 54 12.87 1.59 -6.71
C GLU A 54 12.53 0.49 -7.74
N LEU A 55 12.17 0.90 -8.96
CA LEU A 55 12.08 0.04 -10.12
C LEU A 55 13.19 0.41 -11.11
N LYS A 56 13.90 -0.59 -11.60
CA LYS A 56 14.86 -0.43 -12.69
C LYS A 56 14.21 -0.90 -13.98
N CYS A 57 13.95 0.04 -14.88
CA CYS A 57 13.31 -0.21 -16.16
C CYS A 57 14.37 -0.31 -17.27
N PHE A 58 14.18 -1.27 -18.19
CA PHE A 58 14.98 -1.42 -19.40
C PHE A 58 14.09 -1.19 -20.63
N GLY A 59 14.67 -0.59 -21.66
CA GLY A 59 13.98 -0.23 -22.89
C GLY A 59 14.13 1.27 -23.16
N GLU A 60 13.17 1.81 -23.90
CA GLU A 60 13.12 3.24 -24.18
C GLU A 60 12.54 4.01 -23.00
N GLU A 61 12.91 5.29 -22.88
CA GLU A 61 12.30 6.20 -21.92
C GLU A 61 10.80 6.28 -22.23
N TYR A 62 9.97 6.07 -21.20
CA TYR A 62 8.51 5.98 -21.31
C TYR A 62 7.95 4.81 -22.14
N ASN A 63 8.78 3.86 -22.58
CA ASN A 63 8.32 2.67 -23.32
C ASN A 63 9.16 1.45 -22.91
N ALA A 64 9.28 1.26 -21.60
CA ALA A 64 10.17 0.27 -21.02
C ALA A 64 9.61 -1.16 -21.21
N LYS A 65 10.32 -2.03 -21.93
CA LYS A 65 9.89 -3.43 -22.14
C LYS A 65 9.76 -4.23 -20.86
N GLN A 66 10.52 -3.88 -19.83
CA GLN A 66 10.40 -4.50 -18.51
C GLN A 66 10.94 -3.57 -17.41
N CYS A 67 10.27 -3.60 -16.27
CA CYS A 67 10.70 -2.97 -15.03
C CYS A 67 10.90 -4.03 -13.94
N SER A 68 11.94 -3.89 -13.11
CA SER A 68 12.24 -4.88 -12.08
C SER A 68 12.77 -4.29 -10.80
N ASN A 69 12.45 -4.94 -9.68
CA ASN A 69 13.07 -4.74 -8.38
C ASN A 69 13.68 -6.08 -7.93
N LYS A 70 15.01 -6.21 -8.04
CA LYS A 70 15.73 -7.44 -7.70
C LYS A 70 15.64 -7.78 -6.20
N LYS A 71 15.65 -6.78 -5.33
CA LYS A 71 15.59 -6.96 -3.86
C LYS A 71 14.27 -7.61 -3.44
N GLU A 72 13.17 -7.12 -4.03
CA GLU A 72 11.82 -7.59 -3.75
C GLU A 72 11.39 -8.78 -4.62
N LYS A 73 12.25 -9.21 -5.57
CA LYS A 73 11.98 -10.26 -6.57
C LYS A 73 10.70 -9.95 -7.37
N ILE A 74 10.59 -8.72 -7.87
CA ILE A 74 9.48 -8.26 -8.70
C ILE A 74 9.99 -7.99 -10.11
N SER A 75 9.25 -8.46 -11.11
CA SER A 75 9.45 -8.14 -12.52
C SER A 75 8.10 -7.82 -13.16
N ILE A 76 8.07 -6.83 -14.02
CA ILE A 76 6.91 -6.38 -14.77
C ILE A 76 7.37 -6.29 -16.22
N SER A 77 6.75 -7.04 -17.12
CA SER A 77 7.07 -7.08 -18.54
C SER A 77 5.86 -6.63 -19.34
N PHE A 78 6.11 -5.85 -20.38
CA PHE A 78 5.07 -5.21 -21.18
C PHE A 78 5.10 -5.75 -22.61
N SER A 79 3.93 -6.08 -23.13
CA SER A 79 3.68 -6.33 -24.54
C SER A 79 2.49 -5.51 -25.00
N LYS A 80 2.32 -5.37 -26.31
CA LYS A 80 1.21 -4.62 -26.91
C LYS A 80 -0.18 -5.04 -26.40
N GLU A 81 -0.31 -6.31 -26.05
CA GLU A 81 -1.60 -6.92 -25.71
C GLU A 81 -1.76 -7.19 -24.21
N SER A 82 -0.69 -7.08 -23.42
CA SER A 82 -0.74 -7.51 -22.01
C SER A 82 0.40 -6.96 -21.17
N SER A 83 0.14 -6.90 -19.87
CA SER A 83 1.17 -6.76 -18.84
C SER A 83 1.35 -8.09 -18.11
N SER A 84 2.59 -8.47 -17.89
CA SER A 84 2.95 -9.69 -17.17
C SER A 84 3.74 -9.34 -15.92
N PHE A 85 3.31 -9.86 -14.77
CA PHE A 85 3.90 -9.59 -13.47
C PHE A 85 4.48 -10.87 -12.89
N SER A 86 5.69 -10.81 -12.36
CA SER A 86 6.30 -11.89 -11.59
C SER A 86 6.68 -11.38 -10.22
N ILE A 87 6.09 -11.94 -9.17
CA ILE A 87 6.36 -11.56 -7.78
C ILE A 87 6.77 -12.80 -7.00
N LYS A 88 8.01 -12.83 -6.51
CA LYS A 88 8.60 -13.96 -5.79
C LYS A 88 8.50 -15.29 -6.57
N GLY A 89 8.51 -15.23 -7.90
CA GLY A 89 8.42 -16.39 -8.79
C GLY A 89 7.00 -16.84 -9.16
N VAL A 90 5.96 -16.17 -8.62
CA VAL A 90 4.57 -16.37 -9.06
C VAL A 90 4.28 -15.39 -10.19
N ASN A 91 3.68 -15.89 -11.28
CA ASN A 91 3.38 -15.11 -12.47
C ASN A 91 1.89 -14.78 -12.57
N PHE A 92 1.59 -13.56 -13.02
CA PHE A 92 0.25 -13.03 -13.24
C PHE A 92 0.21 -12.35 -14.60
N HIS A 93 -0.91 -12.44 -15.29
CA HIS A 93 -1.10 -11.83 -16.60
C HIS A 93 -2.35 -10.97 -16.60
N ASP A 94 -2.23 -9.73 -17.08
CA ASP A 94 -3.36 -8.86 -17.34
C ASP A 94 -3.48 -8.57 -18.84
N TYR A 95 -4.60 -9.01 -19.41
CA TYR A 95 -4.97 -8.74 -20.81
C TYR A 95 -5.85 -7.49 -20.93
N ASN A 96 -6.25 -6.87 -19.80
CA ASN A 96 -7.02 -5.62 -19.80
C ASN A 96 -6.15 -4.37 -19.93
N SER A 97 -4.83 -4.50 -19.83
CA SER A 97 -3.86 -3.41 -20.02
C SER A 97 -3.52 -3.19 -21.50
N THR A 98 -4.48 -3.39 -22.40
CA THR A 98 -4.29 -3.19 -23.84
C THR A 98 -4.11 -1.70 -24.15
N GLY A 99 -3.09 -1.35 -24.95
CA GLY A 99 -2.90 0.01 -25.46
C GLY A 99 -2.00 0.93 -24.63
N LEU A 100 -0.92 0.40 -24.03
CA LEU A 100 0.09 1.22 -23.32
C LEU A 100 0.98 2.07 -24.25
N ASP A 101 0.75 2.11 -25.56
CA ASP A 101 1.86 2.23 -26.51
C ASP A 101 1.94 3.54 -27.33
N ASP A 102 0.91 4.39 -27.37
CA ASP A 102 0.93 5.49 -28.36
C ASP A 102 1.74 6.72 -27.89
N LEU A 103 1.62 7.10 -26.62
CA LEU A 103 2.33 8.26 -26.05
C LEU A 103 3.34 7.88 -24.96
N GLY A 104 3.39 6.60 -24.60
CA GLY A 104 4.25 6.06 -23.56
C GLY A 104 3.59 5.94 -22.19
N TYR A 105 4.36 5.42 -21.23
CA TYR A 105 3.94 5.13 -19.87
C TYR A 105 5.11 5.16 -18.87
N GLN A 106 4.76 5.33 -17.61
CA GLN A 106 5.64 5.10 -16.46
C GLN A 106 5.08 4.04 -15.54
N THR A 107 5.97 3.36 -14.81
CA THR A 107 5.57 2.35 -13.83
C THR A 107 6.15 2.69 -12.47
N PHE A 108 5.28 2.64 -11.46
CA PHE A 108 5.65 2.88 -10.08
C PHE A 108 5.33 1.66 -9.23
N LEU A 109 6.21 1.36 -8.28
CA LEU A 109 6.04 0.30 -7.30
C LEU A 109 6.02 0.92 -5.90
N TYR A 110 5.01 0.54 -5.13
CA TYR A 110 4.86 0.89 -3.72
C TYR A 110 4.71 -0.38 -2.90
N GLY A 111 5.21 -0.37 -1.67
CA GLY A 111 5.12 -1.53 -0.79
C GLY A 111 5.10 -1.19 0.68
N ASP A 112 4.42 -2.03 1.44
CA ASP A 112 4.57 -2.15 2.88
C ASP A 112 5.27 -3.49 3.22
N ARG A 113 5.17 -3.99 4.46
CA ARG A 113 5.77 -5.28 4.83
C ARG A 113 5.17 -6.49 4.09
N ASN A 114 3.88 -6.44 3.77
CA ASN A 114 3.07 -7.57 3.30
C ASN A 114 2.55 -7.39 1.86
N ASN A 115 2.25 -6.17 1.47
CA ASN A 115 1.47 -5.84 0.28
C ASN A 115 2.29 -5.01 -0.70
N ARG A 116 1.95 -5.10 -1.99
CA ARG A 116 2.55 -4.30 -3.05
C ARG A 116 1.44 -3.64 -3.87
N VAL A 117 1.70 -2.42 -4.30
CA VAL A 117 0.86 -1.68 -5.24
C VAL A 117 1.71 -1.36 -6.45
N ILE A 118 1.21 -1.73 -7.63
CA ILE A 118 1.82 -1.39 -8.91
C ILE A 118 0.88 -0.40 -9.60
N ILE A 119 1.45 0.71 -10.05
CA ILE A 119 0.75 1.76 -10.78
C ILE A 119 1.41 1.85 -12.14
N ILE A 120 0.64 1.67 -13.21
CA ILE A 120 1.08 2.00 -14.57
C ILE A 120 0.35 3.28 -14.96
N ASP A 121 1.10 4.33 -15.21
CA ASP A 121 0.60 5.63 -15.69
C ASP A 121 0.84 5.70 -17.20
N SER A 122 -0.21 5.58 -18.00
CA SER A 122 -0.14 5.70 -19.45
C SER A 122 -0.51 7.12 -19.87
N PHE A 123 0.29 7.72 -20.74
CA PHE A 123 0.12 9.10 -21.17
C PHE A 123 -0.99 9.21 -22.21
N LEU A 124 -1.81 10.24 -22.07
CA LEU A 124 -2.84 10.65 -23.02
C LEU A 124 -2.52 12.05 -23.54
N GLU A 125 -3.06 12.44 -24.70
CA GLU A 125 -2.82 13.77 -25.27
C GLU A 125 -3.16 14.92 -24.32
N SER A 126 -4.15 14.70 -23.45
CA SER A 126 -4.66 15.70 -22.50
C SER A 126 -4.71 15.17 -21.06
N GLY A 127 -3.90 14.16 -20.72
CA GLY A 127 -3.96 13.59 -19.38
C GLY A 127 -3.24 12.26 -19.19
N HIS A 128 -3.73 11.50 -18.23
CA HIS A 128 -3.10 10.28 -17.73
C HIS A 128 -4.14 9.20 -17.49
N LEU A 129 -3.83 7.97 -17.85
CA LEU A 129 -4.63 6.78 -17.56
C LEU A 129 -3.87 5.87 -16.61
N PHE A 130 -4.31 5.84 -15.35
CA PHE A 130 -3.70 5.04 -14.30
C PHE A 130 -4.34 3.66 -14.23
N TYR A 131 -3.53 2.60 -14.38
CA TYR A 131 -3.88 1.21 -14.11
C TYR A 131 -3.34 0.79 -12.76
N ILE A 132 -4.21 0.31 -11.88
CA ILE A 132 -3.87 0.03 -10.48
C ILE A 132 -3.96 -1.46 -10.19
N TYR A 133 -2.89 -2.00 -9.62
CA TYR A 133 -2.82 -3.38 -9.19
C TYR A 133 -2.43 -3.48 -7.72
N PHE A 134 -3.00 -4.46 -7.04
CA PHE A 134 -2.71 -4.76 -5.64
C PHE A 134 -2.31 -6.22 -5.49
N TYR A 135 -1.19 -6.46 -4.82
CA TYR A 135 -0.71 -7.80 -4.51
C TYR A 135 -0.61 -7.97 -2.99
N ASP A 136 -1.20 -9.04 -2.49
CA ASP A 136 -1.10 -9.46 -1.10
C ASP A 136 -0.85 -10.97 -0.99
N LYS A 137 -1.14 -11.55 0.18
CA LYS A 137 -1.00 -12.99 0.43
C LYS A 137 -1.97 -13.88 -0.40
N THR A 138 -3.05 -13.30 -0.93
CA THR A 138 -4.11 -14.01 -1.68
C THR A 138 -3.82 -14.07 -3.18
N GLY A 139 -2.98 -13.17 -3.67
CA GLY A 139 -2.59 -13.11 -5.08
C GLY A 139 -2.50 -11.67 -5.56
N MET A 140 -2.55 -11.51 -6.87
CA MET A 140 -2.58 -10.21 -7.53
C MET A 140 -3.99 -9.90 -8.02
N LYS A 141 -4.44 -8.67 -7.79
CA LYS A 141 -5.71 -8.13 -8.27
C LYS A 141 -5.48 -6.91 -9.16
N PHE A 142 -6.21 -6.82 -10.26
CA PHE A 142 -6.42 -5.58 -10.98
C PHE A 142 -7.56 -4.82 -10.31
N LEU A 143 -7.26 -3.64 -9.75
CA LEU A 143 -8.25 -2.84 -9.03
C LEU A 143 -9.09 -1.95 -9.94
N GLY A 144 -8.60 -1.69 -11.16
CA GLY A 144 -9.26 -0.88 -12.17
C GLY A 144 -8.34 0.17 -12.77
N LYS A 145 -8.94 1.00 -13.63
CA LYS A 145 -8.27 2.15 -14.25
C LYS A 145 -9.02 3.44 -13.98
N LYS A 146 -8.28 4.55 -13.86
CA LYS A 146 -8.86 5.90 -13.76
C LYS A 146 -8.10 6.87 -14.66
N GLU A 147 -8.87 7.64 -15.41
CA GLU A 147 -8.36 8.72 -16.24
C GLU A 147 -8.34 10.02 -15.44
N ILE A 148 -7.31 10.83 -15.63
CA ILE A 148 -7.19 12.19 -15.13
C ILE A 148 -6.89 13.09 -16.32
N THR A 149 -7.79 14.02 -16.60
CA THR A 149 -7.57 15.07 -17.59
C THR A 149 -6.77 16.21 -16.97
N ILE A 150 -5.67 16.61 -17.60
CA ILE A 150 -4.89 17.78 -17.22
C ILE A 150 -5.35 18.95 -18.10
N ILE A 151 -6.07 19.88 -17.49
CA ILE A 151 -6.55 21.09 -18.16
C ILE A 151 -5.57 22.26 -17.95
N ASP A 152 -4.71 22.16 -16.94
CA ASP A 152 -3.72 23.17 -16.58
C ASP A 152 -2.33 22.52 -16.55
N GLU A 153 -1.46 22.92 -17.47
CA GLU A 153 -0.09 22.41 -17.61
C GLU A 153 0.80 22.67 -16.38
N SER A 154 0.36 23.55 -15.46
CA SER A 154 1.06 23.77 -14.19
C SER A 154 0.83 22.66 -13.15
N ILE A 155 -0.08 21.71 -13.41
CA ILE A 155 -0.32 20.56 -12.54
C ILE A 155 0.84 19.56 -12.68
N ILE A 156 1.62 19.45 -11.61
CA ILE A 156 2.76 18.55 -11.51
C ILE A 156 2.34 17.23 -10.83
N LEU A 157 2.54 16.10 -11.52
CA LEU A 157 2.21 14.75 -11.01
C LEU A 157 3.32 14.08 -10.18
N ASP A 158 4.40 14.79 -9.89
CA ASP A 158 5.64 14.22 -9.34
C ASP A 158 5.52 13.57 -7.95
N LYS A 159 4.38 13.77 -7.26
CA LYS A 159 4.16 13.29 -5.90
C LYS A 159 2.94 12.38 -5.85
N ILE A 160 3.20 11.09 -6.02
CA ILE A 160 2.24 10.03 -5.76
C ILE A 160 2.42 9.54 -4.32
N LYS A 161 1.34 9.55 -3.53
CA LYS A 161 1.27 8.88 -2.22
C LYS A 161 0.20 7.80 -2.26
N VAL A 162 0.47 6.67 -1.64
CA VAL A 162 -0.40 5.49 -1.69
C VAL A 162 -0.68 5.04 -0.27
N ASN A 163 -1.96 5.09 0.12
CA ASN A 163 -2.43 4.67 1.43
C ASN A 163 -3.47 3.57 1.30
N GLN A 164 -3.53 2.67 2.27
CA GLN A 164 -4.63 1.73 2.44
C GLN A 164 -5.40 2.04 3.71
N MET A 165 -6.70 2.27 3.55
CA MET A 165 -7.66 2.47 4.62
C MET A 165 -8.68 1.34 4.56
N LYS A 166 -8.55 0.34 5.45
CA LYS A 166 -9.37 -0.89 5.42
C LYS A 166 -9.23 -1.61 4.07
N ASN A 167 -10.32 -1.71 3.32
CA ASN A 167 -10.40 -2.32 2.00
C ASN A 167 -10.36 -1.28 0.86
N GLU A 168 -10.05 -0.03 1.15
CA GLU A 168 -9.86 1.02 0.15
C GLU A 168 -8.38 1.35 -0.01
N LEU A 169 -7.93 1.34 -1.26
CA LEU A 169 -6.64 1.91 -1.67
C LEU A 169 -6.89 3.35 -2.15
N VAL A 170 -6.19 4.30 -1.53
CA VAL A 170 -6.28 5.73 -1.82
C VAL A 170 -4.94 6.20 -2.38
N ILE A 171 -4.97 6.77 -3.59
CA ILE A 171 -3.79 7.28 -4.29
C ILE A 171 -3.96 8.79 -4.45
N PHE A 172 -3.06 9.54 -3.83
CA PHE A 172 -2.98 11.00 -3.98
C PHE A 172 -1.96 11.31 -5.06
N ILE A 173 -2.33 12.15 -6.02
CA ILE A 173 -1.49 12.49 -7.17
C ILE A 173 -1.46 14.01 -7.27
N GLY A 174 -0.29 14.61 -6.98
CA GLY A 174 -0.12 16.05 -7.10
C GLY A 174 -1.07 16.88 -6.22
N SER A 175 -1.04 18.19 -6.41
CA SER A 175 -1.99 19.13 -5.80
C SER A 175 -3.08 19.51 -6.81
N GLY A 176 -4.32 19.61 -6.37
CA GLY A 176 -5.45 20.03 -7.23
C GLY A 176 -6.17 18.91 -7.97
N ILE A 177 -5.71 17.66 -7.82
CA ILE A 177 -6.38 16.47 -8.35
C ILE A 177 -7.06 15.72 -7.21
N GLU A 178 -8.29 15.24 -7.45
CA GLU A 178 -8.99 14.39 -6.50
C GLU A 178 -8.25 13.05 -6.31
N SER A 179 -8.18 12.58 -5.07
CA SER A 179 -7.59 11.26 -4.77
C SER A 179 -8.29 10.14 -5.55
N LEU A 180 -7.51 9.25 -6.15
CA LEU A 180 -8.03 8.04 -6.76
C LEU A 180 -8.32 7.01 -5.69
N LYS A 181 -9.51 6.44 -5.70
CA LYS A 181 -9.97 5.46 -4.70
C LYS A 181 -10.40 4.17 -5.38
N PHE A 182 -9.95 3.05 -4.83
CA PHE A 182 -10.21 1.72 -5.34
C PHE A 182 -10.57 0.77 -4.21
N ASN A 183 -11.66 0.01 -4.36
CA ASN A 183 -12.02 -1.02 -3.40
C ASN A 183 -11.25 -2.31 -3.74
N ILE A 184 -10.39 -2.75 -2.82
CA ILE A 184 -9.52 -3.92 -2.96
C ILE A 184 -10.33 -5.21 -3.09
N ASP A 185 -11.46 -5.31 -2.41
CA ASP A 185 -12.32 -6.51 -2.44
C ASP A 185 -13.10 -6.64 -3.76
N LYS A 186 -13.27 -5.54 -4.49
CA LYS A 186 -13.91 -5.52 -5.83
C LYS A 186 -12.91 -5.70 -6.97
N GLY A 187 -11.62 -5.84 -6.67
CA GLY A 187 -10.59 -6.09 -7.67
C GLY A 187 -10.80 -7.43 -8.39
N ILE A 188 -10.35 -7.50 -9.64
CA ILE A 188 -10.39 -8.70 -10.47
C ILE A 188 -9.11 -9.50 -10.18
N ASP A 189 -9.25 -10.73 -9.66
CA ASP A 189 -8.10 -11.61 -9.44
C ASP A 189 -7.41 -11.94 -10.77
N LEU A 190 -6.09 -11.78 -10.81
CA LEU A 190 -5.23 -12.15 -11.94
C LEU A 190 -4.59 -13.54 -11.76
N ASN A 191 -5.07 -14.31 -10.77
CA ASN A 191 -4.58 -15.65 -10.50
C ASN A 191 -4.69 -16.52 -11.76
N THR A 192 -3.60 -17.23 -12.03
CA THR A 192 -3.36 -18.14 -13.15
C THR A 192 -4.57 -18.99 -13.50
N LYS A 193 -5.01 -18.91 -14.76
CA LYS A 193 -5.54 -20.09 -15.47
C LYS A 193 -4.38 -20.90 -16.01
#